data_AF-A0A5J4P910-F1
#
_entry.id   AF-A0A5J4P910-F1
#
_cell.length_a   1.000
_cell.length_b   1.000
_cell.length_c   1.000
_cell.angle_alpha   90.00
_cell.angle_beta   90.00
_cell.angle_gamma   90.00
#
_symmetry.space_group_name_H-M   'P 1'
#
loop_
_entity.id
_entity.type
_entity.pdbx_description
1 polymer ?
#
loop_
_entity_poly.entity_id
_entity_poly.type
_entity_poly.pdbx_seq_one_letter_code
_entity_poly.pdbx_strand_id
1 'polypeptide(L)' 'LIRQYIPKKEVFTNYTDKQILDIQHKLNRRPRKLLNFEEPYNLFYKILNNKVAFNT' A
#
# COMPACT_ATOMS: atom_id res chain seq x y z
N LEU A 1 -5.67 -6.48 -1.50
CA LEU A 1 -6.50 -5.84 -0.46
C LEU A 1 -6.00 -6.31 0.90
N ILE A 2 -6.14 -5.53 1.97
CA ILE A 2 -5.68 -5.92 3.32
C ILE A 2 -6.29 -7.26 3.80
N ARG A 3 -7.54 -7.54 3.40
CA ARG A 3 -8.25 -8.81 3.66
C ARG A 3 -7.68 -10.05 2.96
N GLN A 4 -6.61 -9.91 2.17
CA GLN A 4 -5.84 -11.06 1.68
C GLN A 4 -4.87 -11.59 2.74
N TYR A 5 -4.55 -10.78 3.75
CA TYR A 5 -3.65 -11.10 4.84
C TYR A 5 -4.36 -11.21 6.19
N ILE A 6 -5.54 -10.59 6.31
CA ILE A 6 -6.40 -10.66 7.49
C ILE A 6 -7.70 -11.37 7.10
N PRO A 7 -8.05 -12.52 7.74
CA PRO A 7 -9.28 -13.25 7.45
C PRO A 7 -10.52 -12.36 7.49
N LYS A 8 -11.54 -12.72 6.70
CA LYS A 8 -12.85 -12.04 6.80
C LYS A 8 -13.44 -12.30 8.19
N LYS A 9 -14.20 -11.32 8.71
CA LYS A 9 -14.84 -11.30 10.04
C LYS A 9 -13.93 -11.05 11.24
N GLU A 10 -12.61 -11.03 11.07
CA GLU A 10 -11.72 -10.54 12.12
C GLU A 10 -11.69 -9.01 12.16
N VAL A 11 -11.52 -8.47 13.37
CA VAL A 11 -11.37 -7.03 13.64
C VAL A 11 -9.89 -6.64 13.60
N PHE A 12 -9.60 -5.44 13.09
CA PHE A 12 -8.22 -4.96 12.94
C PHE A 12 -7.52 -4.72 14.29
N THR A 13 -8.27 -4.50 15.37
CA THR A 13 -7.75 -4.31 16.74
C THR A 13 -7.01 -5.52 17.28
N ASN A 14 -7.22 -6.71 16.70
CA ASN A 14 -6.51 -7.93 17.08
C ASN A 14 -5.09 -8.00 16.50
N TYR A 15 -4.73 -7.05 15.63
CA TYR A 15 -3.44 -7.00 14.97
C TYR A 15 -2.66 -5.81 15.50
N THR A 16 -1.37 -6.03 15.75
CA THR A 16 -0.44 -4.97 16.13
C THR A 16 -0.20 -4.03 14.95
N ASP A 17 0.11 -2.77 15.25
CA ASP A 17 0.47 -1.79 14.23
C ASP A 17 1.63 -2.27 13.34
N LYS A 18 2.58 -3.01 13.91
CA LYS A 18 3.68 -3.63 13.15
C LYS A 18 3.17 -4.62 12.10
N GLN A 19 2.21 -5.48 12.45
CA GLN A 19 1.62 -6.42 11.49
C GLN A 19 0.85 -5.68 10.39
N ILE A 20 0.11 -4.63 10.75
CA ILE A 20 -0.60 -3.80 9.77
C ILE A 20 0.39 -3.10 8.83
N LEU A 21 1.48 -2.55 9.37
CA LEU A 21 2.54 -1.92 8.60
C LEU A 21 3.22 -2.89 7.63
N ASP A 22 3.52 -4.12 8.08
CA ASP A 22 4.09 -5.15 7.22
C ASP A 22 3.15 -5.52 6.06
N ILE A 23 1.85 -5.61 6.31
CA ILE A 23 0.85 -5.83 5.27
C ILE A 23 0.79 -4.65 4.30
N GLN A 24 0.83 -3.41 4.80
CA GLN A 24 0.86 -2.21 3.99
C GLN A 24 2.08 -2.19 3.07
N HIS A 25 3.27 -2.49 3.61
CA HIS A 25 4.50 -2.58 2.81
C HIS A 25 4.39 -3.62 1.70
N LYS A 26 3.87 -4.82 2.00
CA LYS A 26 3.63 -5.87 1.00
C LYS A 26 2.63 -5.43 -0.08
N LEU A 27 1.57 -4.73 0.30
CA LEU A 27 0.57 -4.23 -0.66
C LEU A 27 1.12 -3.14 -1.58
N ASN A 28 1.97 -2.25 -1.04
CA ASN A 28 2.56 -1.14 -1.76
C ASN A 28 3.71 -1.56 -2.69
N ARG A 29 4.42 -2.64 -2.36
CA ARG A 29 5.45 -3.27 -3.22
C ARG A 29 4.91 -4.33 -4.17
N ARG A 30 3.60 -4.55 -4.20
CA ARG A 30 3.01 -5.58 -5.06
C ARG A 30 2.89 -5.06 -6.50
N PRO A 31 3.51 -5.71 -7.51
CA PRO A 31 3.37 -5.32 -8.90
C PRO A 31 1.91 -5.41 -9.34
N ARG A 32 1.40 -4.37 -10.00
CA ARG A 32 0.00 -4.31 -10.45
C ARG A 32 -0.07 -4.39 -11.97
N LYS A 33 -0.85 -5.33 -12.50
CA LYS A 33 -1.07 -5.46 -13.96
C LYS A 33 -1.55 -4.15 -14.59
N LEU A 34 -2.44 -3.41 -13.91
CA LEU A 34 -2.93 -2.10 -14.37
C LEU A 34 -1.81 -1.04 -14.47
N LEU A 35 -0.76 -1.17 -13.66
CA LEU A 35 0.41 -0.30 -13.67
C LEU A 35 1.56 -0.91 -14.49
N ASN A 36 1.26 -1.73 -15.50
CA ASN A 36 2.27 -2.44 -16.29
C ASN A 36 3.25 -3.27 -15.45
N PHE A 37 2.75 -3.86 -14.36
CA PHE A 37 3.53 -4.58 -13.35
C PHE A 37 4.53 -3.71 -12.56
N GLU A 38 4.42 -2.38 -12.60
CA GLU A 38 5.13 -1.53 -11.65
C GLU A 38 4.53 -1.64 -10.24
N GLU A 39 5.37 -1.32 -9.26
CA GLU A 39 4.99 -1.23 -7.86
C GLU A 39 4.33 0.13 -7.57
N PRO A 40 3.15 0.15 -6.91
CA PRO A 40 2.48 1.39 -6.51
C PRO A 40 3.38 2.35 -5.72
N TYR A 41 4.22 1.82 -4.83
CA TYR A 41 5.19 2.60 -4.06
C TYR A 41 6.10 3.43 -4.96
N ASN A 42 6.77 2.78 -5.92
CA ASN A 42 7.72 3.46 -6.81
C ASN A 42 7.02 4.52 -7.66
N LEU A 43 5.83 4.20 -8.19
CA LEU A 43 5.07 5.15 -9.01
C LEU A 43 4.65 6.38 -8.22
N PHE A 44 4.22 6.22 -6.97
CA PHE A 44 3.85 7.33 -6.10
C PHE A 44 5.01 8.31 -5.89
N TYR A 45 6.21 7.82 -5.57
CA TYR A 45 7.38 8.69 -5.39
C TYR A 45 7.88 9.32 -6.69
N LYS A 46 7.74 8.64 -7.84
CA LYS A 46 7.99 9.25 -9.15
C LYS A 46 7.07 10.47 -9.37
N ILE A 47 5.79 10.36 -9.03
CA ILE A 47 4.82 11.46 -9.16
C ILE A 47 5.16 12.61 -8.19
N LEU A 48 5.48 12.31 -6.92
CA LEU A 48 5.86 13.34 -5.95
C LEU A 48 7.09 14.14 -6.38
N ASN A 49 8.09 13.46 -6.93
CA ASN A 49 9.32 14.10 -7.41
C ASN A 49 9.09 15.03 -8.60
N ASN A 50 7.96 14.91 -9.31
CA ASN A 50 7.59 15.78 -10.42
C ASN A 50 7.00 17.13 -9.96
N LYS A 51 7.29 17.58 -8.74
CA LYS A 51 6.88 18.88 -8.16
C LYS A 51 5.38 19.15 -8.34
N VAL A 52 4.57 18.21 -7.90
CA VAL A 52 3.12 18.41 -7.86
C VAL A 52 2.80 19.37 -6.71
N ALA A 53 2.10 20.46 -7.01
CA ALA A 53 1.65 21.40 -5.99
C ALA A 53 0.57 20.73 -5.13
N PHE A 54 0.86 20.59 -3.84
CA PHE A 54 -0.17 20.29 -2.84
C PHE A 54 -0.75 21.61 -2.37
N ASN A 55 -2.05 21.84 -2.59
CA ASN A 55 -2.75 22.90 -1.89
C ASN A 55 -2.89 22.46 -0.43
N THR A 56 -2.03 22.99 0.43
CA THR A 56 -2.18 22.94 1.89
C THR A 56 -3.11 24.05 2.38
#